data_AF-A0A7S3JJ62-F1
#
_entry.id   AF-A0A7S3JJ62-F1
#
_cell.length_a   1.000
_cell.length_b   1.000
_cell.length_c   1.000
_cell.angle_alpha   90.00
_cell.angle_beta   90.00
_cell.angle_gamma   90.00
#
_symmetry.space_group_name_H-M   'P 1'
#
loop_
_entity.id
_entity.type
_entity.pdbx_description
1 polymer ?
#
loop_
_entity_poly.entity_id
_entity_poly.type
_entity_poly.pdbx_seq_one_letter_code
_entity_poly.pdbx_strand_id
1 'polypeptide(L)'
;MIVGFPPFYHSNQQTMYELIEKFPVKFPDPVKHKIPMSEEVKDLLSKLLEKDPKNRLGTDGGVDEIVSHPWFEGFDFDKLLKKELEAPMLPKLSDDLEDVSNFDDEFTEQDVVHSNISESALNLVNKNKKQFDAFDQ
;
A
#
# COMPACT_ATOMS: atom_id res chain seq x y z
N MET A 1 -1.41 1.89 -8.65
CA MET A 1 -2.38 2.98 -8.87
C MET A 1 -2.36 3.49 -10.30
N ILE A 2 -1.25 4.08 -10.79
CA ILE A 2 -1.19 4.72 -12.13
C ILE A 2 -1.42 3.72 -13.28
N VAL A 3 -0.70 2.59 -13.27
CA VAL A 3 -0.77 1.59 -14.35
C VAL A 3 -1.83 0.52 -14.09
N GLY A 4 -2.29 0.36 -12.85
CA GLY A 4 -3.25 -0.68 -12.46
C GLY A 4 -2.69 -2.11 -12.37
N PHE A 5 -1.41 -2.33 -12.69
CA PHE A 5 -0.76 -3.64 -12.63
C PHE A 5 0.56 -3.61 -11.84
N PRO A 6 1.04 -4.75 -11.29
CA PRO A 6 2.33 -4.82 -10.62
C PRO A 6 3.49 -4.46 -11.58
N PRO A 7 4.53 -3.74 -11.11
CA PRO A 7 5.65 -3.29 -11.96
C PRO A 7 6.55 -4.44 -12.43
N PHE A 8 6.56 -5.56 -11.70
CA PHE A 8 7.27 -6.79 -12.07
C PHE A 8 6.26 -7.93 -12.01
N TYR A 9 5.88 -8.47 -13.17
CA TYR A 9 4.89 -9.53 -13.27
C TYR A 9 5.34 -10.57 -14.29
N HIS A 10 5.19 -11.83 -13.91
CA HIS A 10 5.39 -12.97 -14.80
C HIS A 10 4.58 -14.17 -14.28
N SER A 11 4.09 -15.03 -15.17
CA SER A 11 3.32 -16.22 -14.78
C SER A 11 4.16 -17.26 -14.02
N ASN A 12 5.43 -17.38 -14.37
CA ASN A 12 6.42 -18.14 -13.61
C ASN A 12 7.00 -17.25 -12.49
N GLN A 13 6.86 -17.72 -11.24
CA GLN A 13 7.29 -17.03 -10.03
C GLN A 13 8.81 -16.81 -9.96
N GLN A 14 9.62 -17.78 -10.40
CA GLN A 14 11.07 -17.66 -10.41
C GLN A 14 11.52 -16.51 -11.32
N THR A 15 10.93 -16.44 -12.52
CA THR A 15 11.20 -15.33 -13.45
C THR A 15 10.73 -13.99 -12.86
N MET A 16 9.58 -13.97 -12.17
CA MET A 16 9.11 -12.75 -11.49
C MET A 16 10.12 -12.28 -10.43
N TYR A 17 10.72 -13.20 -9.66
CA TYR A 17 11.77 -12.85 -8.71
C TYR A 17 13.03 -12.32 -9.39
N GLU A 18 13.46 -12.95 -10.48
CA GLU A 18 14.59 -12.44 -11.27
C GLU A 18 14.33 -11.03 -11.82
N LEU A 19 13.10 -10.73 -12.24
CA LEU A 19 12.69 -9.39 -12.65
C LEU A 19 12.82 -8.38 -11.52
N ILE A 20 12.33 -8.73 -10.32
CA ILE A 20 12.42 -7.87 -9.13
C ILE A 20 13.88 -7.66 -8.72
N GLU A 21 14.71 -8.68 -8.79
CA GLU A 21 16.11 -8.62 -8.35
C GLU A 21 16.98 -7.84 -9.33
N LYS A 22 16.86 -8.09 -10.63
CA LYS A 22 17.90 -7.73 -11.61
C LYS A 22 17.50 -6.64 -12.59
N PHE A 23 16.21 -6.45 -12.85
CA PHE A 23 15.78 -5.62 -13.97
C PHE A 23 15.14 -4.31 -13.50
N PRO A 24 15.42 -3.18 -14.18
CA PRO A 24 14.76 -1.92 -13.87
C PRO A 24 13.26 -2.01 -14.19
N VAL A 25 12.47 -1.16 -13.53
CA VAL A 25 11.03 -1.05 -13.81
C VAL A 25 10.81 -0.63 -15.27
N LYS A 26 9.82 -1.25 -15.92
CA LYS A 26 9.43 -0.89 -17.29
C LYS A 26 8.13 -0.11 -17.26
N PHE A 27 8.13 1.05 -17.91
CA PHE A 27 6.95 1.88 -18.03
C PHE A 27 6.14 1.53 -19.28
N PRO A 28 4.80 1.61 -19.23
CA PRO A 28 3.98 1.40 -20.40
C PRO A 28 4.26 2.47 -21.47
N ASP A 29 4.30 2.04 -22.73
CA ASP A 29 4.32 2.96 -23.87
C ASP A 29 3.02 3.80 -23.89
N PRO A 30 3.12 5.14 -23.96
CA PRO A 30 1.98 6.04 -23.82
C PRO A 30 0.98 5.94 -24.98
N VAL A 31 1.41 5.52 -26.17
CA VAL A 31 0.56 5.39 -27.36
C VAL A 31 -0.11 4.02 -27.39
N LYS A 32 0.67 2.95 -27.18
CA LYS A 32 0.19 1.56 -27.24
C LYS A 32 -0.73 1.22 -26.08
N HIS A 33 -0.37 1.64 -24.87
CA HIS A 33 -1.11 1.29 -23.66
C HIS A 33 -2.10 2.38 -23.22
N LYS A 34 -2.01 3.59 -23.80
CA LYS A 34 -2.89 4.74 -23.50
C LYS A 34 -2.88 5.17 -22.02
N ILE A 35 -1.73 5.00 -21.36
CA ILE A 35 -1.52 5.43 -19.96
C ILE A 35 -0.46 6.54 -20.00
N PRO A 36 -0.86 7.83 -19.96
CA PRO A 36 0.10 8.92 -19.92
C PRO A 36 0.79 8.94 -18.55
N MET A 37 2.11 9.09 -18.58
CA MET A 37 2.94 9.25 -17.38
C MET A 37 3.92 10.40 -17.63
N SER A 38 3.97 11.36 -16.71
CA SER A 38 4.95 12.43 -16.75
C SER A 38 6.37 11.88 -16.52
N GLU A 39 7.40 12.63 -16.90
CA GLU A 39 8.78 12.17 -16.69
C GLU A 39 9.13 12.20 -15.19
N GLU A 40 8.60 13.15 -14.43
CA GLU A 40 8.81 13.29 -12.99
C GLU A 40 8.28 12.06 -12.22
N VAL A 41 7.13 11.51 -12.62
CA VAL A 41 6.60 10.31 -11.97
C VAL A 41 7.39 9.05 -12.35
N LYS A 42 7.87 8.95 -13.59
CA LYS A 42 8.74 7.84 -14.00
C LYS A 42 10.07 7.89 -13.25
N ASP A 43 10.64 9.07 -13.10
CA ASP A 43 11.87 9.29 -12.32
C ASP A 43 11.67 8.91 -10.85
N LEU A 44 10.60 9.41 -10.22
CA LEU A 44 10.24 9.07 -8.84
C LEU A 44 10.15 7.56 -8.64
N LEU A 45 9.38 6.88 -9.51
CA LEU A 45 9.19 5.43 -9.43
C LEU A 45 10.49 4.66 -9.67
N SER A 46 11.35 5.12 -10.58
CA SER A 46 12.64 4.49 -10.84
C SER A 46 13.55 4.56 -9.63
N LYS A 47 13.63 5.72 -8.96
CA LYS A 47 14.46 5.92 -7.76
C LYS A 47 13.91 5.20 -6.53
N LEU A 48 12.59 5.10 -6.39
CA LEU A 48 11.95 4.31 -5.32
C LEU A 48 12.13 2.79 -5.52
N LEU A 49 12.14 2.34 -6.77
CA LEU A 49 12.31 0.93 -7.16
C LEU A 49 13.78 0.56 -7.46
N GLU A 50 14.72 1.40 -7.01
CA GLU A 50 16.16 1.15 -7.11
C GLU A 50 16.53 -0.15 -6.40
N LYS A 51 17.39 -0.94 -7.05
CA LYS A 51 17.76 -2.29 -6.61
C LYS A 51 18.70 -2.25 -5.44
N ASP A 52 19.71 -1.39 -5.50
CA ASP A 52 20.59 -1.17 -4.37
C ASP A 52 19.87 -0.30 -3.33
N PRO A 53 19.55 -0.84 -2.13
CA PRO A 53 18.88 -0.05 -1.11
C PRO A 53 19.67 1.19 -0.71
N LYS A 54 21.00 1.21 -0.85
CA LYS A 54 21.82 2.39 -0.51
C LYS A 54 21.59 3.58 -1.43
N ASN A 55 21.18 3.33 -2.67
CA ASN A 55 20.91 4.38 -3.66
C ASN A 55 19.41 4.67 -3.80
N ARG A 56 18.56 3.98 -3.04
CA ARG A 56 17.11 4.13 -3.12
C ARG A 56 16.69 5.45 -2.49
N LEU A 57 15.80 6.16 -3.19
CA LEU A 57 15.24 7.42 -2.70
C LEU A 57 14.66 7.25 -1.29
N GLY A 58 15.05 8.13 -0.39
CA GLY A 58 14.65 8.12 1.01
C GLY A 58 15.59 7.36 1.94
N THR A 59 16.76 6.95 1.46
CA THR A 59 17.76 6.25 2.29
C THR A 59 18.60 7.23 3.12
N ASP A 60 19.03 8.34 2.52
CA ASP A 60 19.90 9.31 3.20
C ASP A 60 19.09 10.35 3.98
N GLY A 61 18.01 10.86 3.36
CA GLY A 61 17.17 11.93 3.92
C GLY A 61 15.79 11.48 4.38
N GLY A 62 15.47 10.19 4.30
CA GLY A 62 14.16 9.68 4.70
C GLY A 62 13.01 10.31 3.90
N VAL A 63 11.97 10.73 4.62
CA VAL A 63 10.78 11.32 4.02
C VAL A 63 11.10 12.66 3.35
N ASP A 64 12.00 13.45 3.90
CA ASP A 64 12.33 14.79 3.38
C ASP A 64 12.88 14.72 1.95
N GLU A 65 13.65 13.67 1.64
CA GLU A 65 14.17 13.40 0.30
C GLU A 65 13.04 13.05 -0.70
N ILE A 66 12.06 12.29 -0.24
CA ILE A 66 10.92 11.86 -1.06
C ILE A 66 10.00 13.05 -1.37
N VAL A 67 9.64 13.84 -0.36
CA VAL A 67 8.73 14.99 -0.54
C VAL A 67 9.38 16.15 -1.30
N SER A 68 10.72 16.23 -1.30
CA SER A 68 11.46 17.22 -2.10
C SER A 68 11.57 16.84 -3.58
N HIS A 69 11.06 15.67 -3.99
CA HIS A 69 11.13 15.22 -5.37
C HIS A 69 10.28 16.12 -6.29
N PRO A 70 10.72 16.44 -7.53
CA PRO A 70 9.97 17.31 -8.47
C PRO A 70 8.53 16.86 -8.76
N TRP A 71 8.23 15.58 -8.59
CA TRP A 71 6.86 15.07 -8.73
C TRP A 71 5.88 15.70 -7.73
N PHE A 72 6.36 16.12 -6.56
CA PHE A 72 5.60 16.79 -5.52
C PHE A 72 5.77 18.32 -5.56
N GLU A 73 6.41 18.88 -6.59
CA GLU A 73 6.60 20.32 -6.69
C GLU A 73 5.24 21.05 -6.68
N GLY A 74 5.09 22.00 -5.75
CA GLY A 74 3.85 22.74 -5.56
C GLY A 74 2.78 22.02 -4.73
N PHE A 75 3.03 20.79 -4.25
CA PHE A 75 2.12 20.09 -3.34
C PHE A 75 2.28 20.60 -1.89
N ASP A 76 1.18 21.00 -1.27
CA ASP A 76 1.18 21.57 0.09
C ASP A 76 0.99 20.46 1.14
N PHE A 77 2.11 19.90 1.61
CA PHE A 77 2.11 18.86 2.64
C PHE A 77 1.61 19.35 4.01
N ASP A 78 1.76 20.64 4.33
CA ASP A 78 1.26 21.20 5.58
C ASP A 78 -0.27 21.20 5.61
N LYS A 79 -0.91 21.59 4.50
CA LYS A 79 -2.37 21.48 4.36
C LYS A 79 -2.85 20.05 4.36
N LEU A 80 -2.10 19.13 3.75
CA LEU A 80 -2.42 17.70 3.79
C LEU A 80 -2.48 17.21 5.24
N LEU A 81 -1.46 17.52 6.05
CA LEU A 81 -1.39 17.12 7.46
C LEU A 81 -2.50 17.74 8.31
N LYS A 82 -2.88 18.99 8.02
CA LYS A 82 -4.00 19.68 8.68
C LYS A 82 -5.37 19.25 8.17
N LYS A 83 -5.44 18.35 7.19
CA LYS A 83 -6.68 17.91 6.51
C LYS A 83 -7.46 19.07 5.87
N GLU A 84 -6.73 20.07 5.36
CA GLU A 84 -7.28 21.26 4.68
C GLU A 84 -7.40 21.07 3.16
N LEU A 85 -6.77 20.04 2.60
CA LEU A 85 -6.92 19.68 1.18
C LEU A 85 -8.22 18.90 0.97
N GLU A 86 -8.96 19.25 -0.08
CA GLU A 86 -10.11 18.48 -0.53
C GLU A 86 -9.66 17.15 -1.12
N ALA A 87 -10.26 16.04 -0.68
CA ALA A 87 -9.95 14.73 -1.21
C ALA A 87 -10.48 14.61 -2.66
N PRO A 88 -9.69 14.09 -3.61
CA PRO A 88 -10.11 13.99 -5.01
C PRO A 88 -11.26 12.99 -5.23
N MET A 89 -11.46 12.06 -4.28
CA MET A 89 -12.52 11.07 -4.31
C MET A 89 -13.11 10.97 -2.92
N LEU A 90 -14.36 11.36 -2.78
CA LEU A 90 -15.15 11.14 -1.58
C LEU A 90 -15.94 9.82 -1.77
N PRO A 91 -15.79 8.84 -0.86
CA PRO A 91 -16.55 7.60 -0.93
C PRO A 91 -18.05 7.91 -0.78
N LYS A 92 -18.88 7.13 -1.46
CA LYS A 92 -20.34 7.25 -1.31
C LYS A 92 -20.73 6.55 -0.03
N LEU A 93 -21.39 7.26 0.85
CA LEU A 93 -21.96 6.76 2.08
C LEU A 93 -23.43 7.14 2.11
N SER A 94 -24.26 6.24 2.62
CA SER A 94 -25.62 6.54 3.05
C SER A 94 -25.61 7.27 4.40
N ASP A 95 -26.75 7.80 4.82
CA ASP A 95 -26.91 8.44 6.12
C ASP A 95 -26.94 7.42 7.28
N ASP A 96 -26.85 6.12 6.98
CA ASP A 96 -26.81 5.05 7.97
C ASP A 96 -25.41 4.93 8.59
N LEU A 97 -25.36 4.83 9.91
CA LEU A 97 -24.12 4.63 10.66
C LEU A 97 -23.55 3.21 10.49
N GLU A 98 -24.39 2.26 10.06
CA GLU A 98 -24.01 0.86 9.82
C GLU A 98 -23.69 0.58 8.34
N ASP A 99 -23.50 1.61 7.52
CA ASP A 99 -23.20 1.46 6.10
C ASP A 99 -21.85 0.75 5.85
N VAL A 100 -21.95 -0.47 5.34
CA VAL A 100 -20.81 -1.31 4.94
C VAL A 100 -20.69 -1.49 3.43
N SER A 101 -21.38 -0.67 2.61
CA SER A 101 -21.46 -0.81 1.15
C SER A 101 -20.14 -0.60 0.39
N ASN A 102 -19.11 -0.06 1.05
CA ASN A 102 -17.76 0.07 0.49
C ASN A 102 -16.85 -1.13 0.81
N PHE A 103 -17.37 -2.15 1.50
CA PHE A 103 -16.70 -3.41 1.80
C PHE A 103 -17.26 -4.53 0.92
N ASP A 104 -16.52 -5.62 0.78
CA ASP A 104 -16.93 -6.76 -0.04
C ASP A 104 -18.06 -7.56 0.66
N ASP A 105 -19.09 -7.89 -0.11
CA ASP A 105 -20.26 -8.64 0.34
C ASP A 105 -19.88 -10.02 0.91
N GLU A 106 -18.77 -10.62 0.43
CA GLU A 106 -18.25 -11.89 0.96
C GLU A 106 -18.01 -11.82 2.47
N PHE A 107 -17.67 -10.64 3.02
CA PHE A 107 -17.41 -10.44 4.44
C PHE A 107 -18.61 -9.87 5.20
N THR A 108 -19.36 -8.95 4.59
CA THR A 108 -20.48 -8.28 5.28
C THR A 108 -21.69 -9.21 5.45
N GLU A 109 -21.80 -10.24 4.62
CA GLU A 109 -22.82 -11.29 4.75
C GLU A 109 -22.45 -12.38 5.78
N GLN A 110 -21.22 -12.37 6.33
CA GLN A 110 -20.83 -13.34 7.35
C GLN A 110 -21.43 -13.00 8.71
N ASP A 111 -21.73 -14.04 9.48
CA ASP A 111 -22.16 -13.88 10.87
C ASP A 111 -21.07 -13.19 11.70
N VAL A 112 -21.44 -12.10 12.39
CA VAL A 112 -20.54 -11.37 13.29
C VAL A 112 -20.43 -12.13 14.62
N VAL A 113 -19.75 -13.27 14.60
CA VAL A 113 -19.54 -14.15 15.75
C VAL A 113 -18.07 -14.42 16.00
N HIS A 114 -17.71 -14.60 17.27
CA HIS A 114 -16.37 -15.06 17.60
C HIS A 114 -16.16 -16.49 17.09
N SER A 115 -15.08 -16.71 16.36
CA SER A 115 -14.70 -18.06 15.93
C SER A 115 -14.44 -18.94 17.15
N ASN A 116 -15.05 -20.12 17.19
CA ASN A 116 -14.82 -21.08 18.27
C ASN A 116 -13.42 -21.71 18.10
N ILE A 117 -12.60 -21.64 19.15
CA ILE A 117 -11.32 -22.35 19.20
C ILE A 117 -11.50 -23.72 19.86
N SER A 118 -10.72 -24.72 19.44
CA SER A 118 -10.74 -26.03 20.07
C SER A 118 -10.27 -25.96 21.52
N GLU A 119 -10.70 -26.92 22.36
CA GLU A 119 -10.26 -27.01 23.76
C GLU A 119 -8.72 -27.11 23.87
N SER A 120 -8.07 -27.79 22.93
CA SER A 120 -6.61 -27.87 22.88
C SER A 120 -5.95 -26.51 22.67
N ALA A 121 -6.51 -25.68 21.78
CA ALA A 121 -6.05 -24.31 21.56
C ALA A 121 -6.31 -23.42 22.77
N LEU A 122 -7.48 -23.53 23.42
CA LEU A 122 -7.81 -22.78 24.62
C LEU A 122 -6.82 -23.07 25.77
N ASN A 123 -6.48 -24.34 25.96
CA ASN A 123 -5.50 -24.76 26.96
C ASN A 123 -4.10 -24.20 26.67
N LEU A 124 -3.71 -24.11 25.39
CA LEU A 124 -2.45 -23.51 24.99
C LEU A 124 -2.42 -22.00 25.29
N VAL A 125 -3.49 -21.27 25.00
CA VAL A 125 -3.62 -19.84 25.33
C VAL A 125 -3.52 -19.62 26.83
N ASN A 126 -4.27 -20.39 27.63
CA ASN A 126 -4.25 -20.27 29.09
C ASN A 126 -2.87 -20.55 29.68
N LYS A 127 -2.15 -21.55 29.16
CA LYS A 127 -0.78 -21.88 29.60
C LYS A 127 0.21 -20.75 29.33
N ASN A 128 0.03 -20.01 28.25
CA ASN A 128 0.92 -18.92 27.82
C ASN A 128 0.37 -17.53 28.15
N LYS A 129 -0.69 -17.42 28.96
CA LYS A 129 -1.38 -16.14 29.24
C LYS A 129 -0.44 -15.01 29.66
N LYS A 130 0.60 -15.34 30.45
CA LYS A 130 1.62 -14.38 30.91
C LYS A 130 2.40 -13.69 29.79
N GLN A 131 2.48 -14.29 28.60
CA GLN A 131 3.14 -13.67 27.44
C GLN A 131 2.33 -12.50 26.87
N PHE A 132 1.06 -12.36 27.28
CA PHE A 132 0.14 -11.32 26.83
C PHE A 132 -0.16 -10.28 27.93
N ASP A 133 0.46 -10.36 29.11
CA ASP A 133 0.18 -9.47 30.25
C ASP A 133 0.48 -7.98 29.95
N ALA A 134 1.31 -7.70 28.93
CA ALA A 134 1.61 -6.35 28.46
C ALA A 134 0.73 -5.88 27.30
N PHE A 135 -0.22 -6.71 26.83
CA PHE A 135 -1.07 -6.38 25.68
C PHE A 135 -2.14 -5.33 26.03
N ASP A 136 -2.64 -5.35 27.26
CA ASP A 136 -3.67 -4.43 27.75
C ASP A 136 -3.09 -3.16 28.44
N GLN A 137 -1.77 -3.00 28.46
CA GLN A 137 -1.07 -1.82 29.02
C GLN A 137 -0.92 -0.72 27.98
#